data_AF-A0A8T4PIJ8-F1
#
_entry.id   AF-A0A8T4PIJ8-F1
#
_cell.length_a   1.000
_cell.length_b   1.000
_cell.length_c   1.000
_cell.angle_alpha   90.00
_cell.angle_beta   90.00
_cell.angle_gamma   90.00
#
_symmetry.space_group_name_H-M   'P 1'
#
loop_
_entity.id
_entity.type
_entity.pdbx_description
1 polymer ?
#
loop_
_entity_poly.entity_id
_entity_poly.type
_entity_poly.pdbx_seq_one_letter_code
_entity_poly.pdbx_strand_id
1 'polypeptide(L)'
;LIINLKGLDVKKQEHQVDTFITLPHARGKKVKVCALVAAELETQAKNVCDSAIMSDNFEKYKDKKEVKKLANSFDFFIAQANIMPKVATAFGRVLGPRGKMPNPKSGAVVAPNANLKPLYEKLQRTVRATTKSAPLIQCAIGTEDMNPNDIAENALTVYSSLLQVLPNEKHNIRDIYIKLTMGKPVKVGEKIEVIKEAK
;
A
#
# COMPACT_ATOMS: atom_id res chain seq x y z
N LEU A 1 -8.67 8.51 -3.96
CA LEU A 1 -8.07 9.10 -5.17
C LEU A 1 -8.07 8.06 -6.28
N ILE A 2 -8.55 8.44 -7.46
CA ILE A 2 -8.60 7.61 -8.66
C ILE A 2 -7.90 8.39 -9.77
N ILE A 3 -6.91 7.78 -10.42
CA ILE A 3 -6.17 8.39 -11.53
C ILE A 3 -6.30 7.47 -12.73
N ASN A 4 -6.94 7.97 -13.77
CA ASN A 4 -7.06 7.28 -15.05
C ASN A 4 -5.84 7.63 -15.89
N LEU A 5 -5.18 6.60 -16.40
CA LEU A 5 -4.02 6.73 -17.27
C LEU A 5 -4.40 6.46 -18.73
N LYS A 6 -3.72 7.10 -19.67
CA LYS A 6 -3.86 6.91 -21.13
C LYS A 6 -2.51 6.61 -21.76
N GLY A 7 -2.53 5.91 -22.89
CA GLY A 7 -1.31 5.61 -23.67
C GLY A 7 -0.37 4.60 -23.02
N LEU A 8 -0.82 3.88 -21.99
CA LEU A 8 -0.03 2.88 -21.26
C LEU A 8 -0.59 1.48 -21.47
N ASP A 9 0.20 0.64 -22.14
CA ASP A 9 -0.04 -0.80 -22.21
C ASP A 9 0.42 -1.50 -20.94
N VAL A 10 -0.49 -1.79 -20.02
CA VAL A 10 -0.21 -2.45 -18.73
C VAL A 10 0.33 -3.89 -18.88
N LYS A 11 0.31 -4.44 -20.10
CA LYS A 11 0.94 -5.73 -20.43
C LYS A 11 2.47 -5.62 -20.51
N LYS A 12 3.02 -4.45 -20.85
CA LYS A 12 4.47 -4.22 -20.88
C LYS A 12 4.95 -3.90 -19.47
N GLN A 13 6.00 -4.58 -19.00
CA GLN A 13 6.54 -4.37 -17.65
C GLN A 13 7.02 -2.92 -17.42
N GLU A 14 7.56 -2.27 -18.45
CA GLU A 14 8.00 -0.86 -18.40
C GLU A 14 6.86 0.12 -18.11
N HIS A 15 5.62 -0.27 -18.45
CA HIS A 15 4.43 0.54 -18.24
C HIS A 15 3.68 0.15 -16.96
N GLN A 16 4.12 -0.90 -16.25
CA GLN A 16 3.54 -1.27 -14.97
C GLN A 16 4.08 -0.36 -13.88
N VAL A 17 3.17 0.38 -13.25
CA VAL A 17 3.47 1.19 -12.09
C VAL A 17 3.28 0.30 -10.87
N ASP A 18 4.33 0.15 -10.07
CA ASP A 18 4.25 -0.45 -8.74
C ASP A 18 5.16 0.31 -7.78
N THR A 19 4.57 1.31 -7.12
CA THR A 19 5.30 2.27 -6.30
C THR A 19 4.66 2.40 -4.93
N PHE A 20 5.51 2.52 -3.92
CA PHE A 20 5.12 2.82 -2.55
C PHE A 20 5.40 4.29 -2.27
N ILE A 21 4.37 5.03 -1.91
CA ILE A 21 4.42 6.47 -1.68
C ILE A 21 4.16 6.70 -0.20
N THR A 22 5.09 7.38 0.48
CA THR A 22 4.90 7.76 1.89
C THR A 22 4.14 9.09 1.92
N LEU A 23 2.99 9.11 2.58
CA LEU A 23 2.20 10.33 2.75
C LEU A 23 2.81 11.23 3.83
N PRO A 24 2.76 12.57 3.68
CA PRO A 24 3.20 13.51 4.71
C PRO A 24 2.30 13.45 5.94
N HIS A 25 0.97 13.34 5.73
CA HIS A 25 -0.01 13.27 6.81
C HIS A 25 -0.48 11.84 7.05
N ALA A 26 -0.97 11.57 8.27
CA ALA A 26 -1.49 10.26 8.64
C ALA A 26 -2.67 9.88 7.74
N ARG A 27 -2.81 8.60 7.39
CA ARG A 27 -3.91 8.10 6.55
C ARG A 27 -5.27 8.06 7.26
N GLY A 28 -5.33 8.42 8.55
CA GLY A 28 -6.50 8.33 9.43
C GLY A 28 -6.82 6.91 9.90
N LYS A 29 -6.71 5.91 9.02
CA LYS A 29 -6.91 4.50 9.37
C LYS A 29 -5.59 3.79 9.68
N LYS A 30 -5.53 3.14 10.85
CA LYS A 30 -4.39 2.27 11.22
C LYS A 30 -4.27 1.12 10.22
N VAL A 31 -3.10 1.01 9.61
CA VAL A 31 -2.72 -0.05 8.70
C VAL A 31 -2.25 -1.25 9.52
N LYS A 32 -2.78 -2.42 9.24
CA LYS A 32 -2.44 -3.63 9.98
C LYS A 32 -1.17 -4.25 9.40
N VAL A 33 -0.12 -4.34 10.22
CA VAL A 33 1.19 -4.86 9.77
C VAL A 33 1.53 -6.16 10.51
N CYS A 34 1.85 -7.21 9.75
CA CYS A 34 2.31 -8.48 10.28
C CYS A 34 3.82 -8.64 10.03
N ALA A 35 4.58 -8.95 11.07
CA ALA A 35 6.00 -9.29 10.95
C ALA A 35 6.19 -10.80 10.80
N LEU A 36 7.02 -11.20 9.86
CA LEU A 36 7.50 -12.56 9.66
C LEU A 36 8.99 -12.53 10.04
N VAL A 37 9.35 -13.12 11.18
CA VAL A 37 10.69 -12.97 11.75
C VAL A 37 11.22 -14.30 12.28
N ALA A 38 12.54 -14.42 12.35
CA ALA A 38 13.21 -15.45 13.14
C ALA A 38 13.21 -15.07 14.63
N ALA A 39 13.64 -16.00 15.49
CA ALA A 39 13.64 -15.84 16.95
C ALA A 39 14.36 -14.55 17.43
N GLU A 40 15.41 -14.13 16.72
CA GLU A 40 16.24 -12.95 17.07
C GLU A 40 15.45 -11.63 17.11
N LEU A 41 14.46 -11.45 16.23
CA LEU A 41 13.63 -10.23 16.15
C LEU A 41 12.24 -10.43 16.76
N GLU A 42 11.96 -11.56 17.39
CA GLU A 42 10.61 -11.90 17.87
C GLU A 42 10.09 -10.89 18.91
N THR A 43 10.92 -10.56 19.91
CA THR A 43 10.57 -9.61 20.97
C THR A 43 10.30 -8.22 20.40
N GLN A 44 11.13 -7.73 19.49
CA GLN A 44 10.89 -6.45 18.82
C GLN A 44 9.62 -6.48 17.96
N ALA A 45 9.39 -7.57 17.23
CA ALA A 45 8.22 -7.71 16.36
C ALA A 45 6.92 -7.74 17.16
N LYS A 46 6.88 -8.46 18.28
CA LYS A 46 5.71 -8.50 19.19
C LYS A 46 5.40 -7.15 19.83
N ASN A 47 6.43 -6.35 20.12
CA ASN A 47 6.25 -5.04 20.76
C ASN A 47 5.80 -3.95 19.76
N VAL A 48 6.21 -4.05 18.50
CA VAL A 48 6.01 -2.99 17.50
C VAL A 48 4.86 -3.30 16.53
N CYS A 49 4.77 -4.54 16.06
CA CYS A 49 3.82 -4.91 15.01
C CYS A 49 2.50 -5.43 15.58
N ASP A 50 1.43 -5.37 14.78
CA ASP A 50 0.10 -5.84 15.20
C ASP A 50 0.02 -7.37 15.32
N SER A 51 0.93 -8.08 14.64
CA SER A 51 1.10 -9.53 14.75
C SER A 51 2.52 -9.93 14.35
N ALA A 52 3.05 -10.98 14.97
CA ALA A 52 4.35 -11.57 14.64
C ALA A 52 4.20 -13.09 14.43
N ILE A 53 4.76 -13.60 13.33
CA ILE A 53 4.80 -15.03 13.01
C ILE A 53 6.27 -15.45 12.91
N MET A 54 6.62 -16.46 13.71
CA MET A 54 7.95 -17.04 13.70
C MET A 54 8.17 -17.97 12.52
N SER A 55 9.42 -18.05 12.05
CA SER A 55 9.85 -18.98 10.99
C SER A 55 9.43 -20.42 11.23
N ASP A 56 9.44 -20.87 12.48
CA ASP A 56 9.17 -22.26 12.85
C ASP A 56 7.68 -22.60 12.74
N ASN A 57 6.83 -21.58 12.83
CA ASN A 57 5.39 -21.72 12.67
C ASN A 57 4.94 -21.62 11.21
N PHE A 58 5.83 -21.37 10.25
CA PHE A 58 5.45 -21.26 8.83
C PHE A 58 4.84 -22.55 8.27
N GLU A 59 5.16 -23.70 8.86
CA GLU A 59 4.62 -24.99 8.42
C GLU A 59 3.11 -25.12 8.63
N LYS A 60 2.57 -24.50 9.69
CA LYS A 60 1.12 -24.44 9.94
C LYS A 60 0.38 -23.66 8.85
N TYR A 61 1.08 -22.70 8.25
CA TYR A 61 0.58 -21.86 7.17
C TYR A 61 0.78 -22.49 5.77
N LYS A 62 1.12 -23.78 5.66
CA LYS A 62 1.02 -24.49 4.37
C LYS A 62 -0.44 -24.57 3.89
N ASP A 63 -1.39 -24.55 4.83
CA ASP A 63 -2.81 -24.55 4.50
C ASP A 63 -3.27 -23.21 3.90
N LYS A 64 -3.74 -23.30 2.66
CA LYS A 64 -4.17 -22.14 1.85
C LYS A 64 -5.31 -21.34 2.51
N LYS A 65 -6.12 -21.96 3.38
CA LYS A 65 -7.22 -21.30 4.09
C LYS A 65 -6.72 -20.34 5.17
N GLU A 66 -5.74 -20.74 5.95
CA GLU A 66 -5.18 -19.91 7.02
C GLU A 66 -4.42 -18.71 6.45
N VAL A 67 -3.61 -18.94 5.42
CA VAL A 67 -2.90 -17.85 4.74
C VAL A 67 -3.88 -16.87 4.08
N LYS A 68 -5.01 -17.34 3.55
CA LYS A 68 -6.06 -16.46 3.02
C LYS A 68 -6.65 -15.58 4.12
N LYS A 69 -6.93 -16.12 5.30
CA LYS A 69 -7.41 -15.34 6.45
C LYS A 69 -6.38 -14.30 6.86
N LEU A 70 -5.12 -14.70 7.01
CA LEU A 70 -4.01 -13.81 7.33
C LEU A 70 -3.87 -12.67 6.31
N ALA A 71 -3.86 -13.02 5.02
CA ALA A 71 -3.77 -12.06 3.92
C ALA A 71 -4.95 -11.09 3.86
N ASN A 72 -6.12 -11.44 4.40
CA ASN A 72 -7.26 -10.54 4.45
C ASN A 72 -7.21 -9.64 5.69
N SER A 73 -6.66 -10.14 6.81
CA SER A 73 -6.57 -9.41 8.07
C SER A 73 -5.47 -8.34 8.09
N PHE A 74 -4.38 -8.53 7.34
CA PHE A 74 -3.23 -7.64 7.34
C PHE A 74 -3.03 -6.96 5.98
N ASP A 75 -2.59 -5.71 6.01
CA ASP A 75 -2.34 -4.88 4.82
C ASP A 75 -0.90 -5.00 4.33
N PHE A 76 0.06 -4.96 5.26
CA PHE A 76 1.50 -5.11 4.98
C PHE A 76 2.10 -6.27 5.75
N PHE A 77 3.14 -6.86 5.15
CA PHE A 77 3.96 -7.87 5.76
C PHE A 77 5.42 -7.41 5.75
N ILE A 78 6.08 -7.49 6.90
CA ILE A 78 7.53 -7.25 7.05
C ILE A 78 8.20 -8.60 7.15
N ALA A 79 9.34 -8.81 6.50
CA ALA A 79 10.11 -10.04 6.66
C ALA A 79 11.62 -9.79 6.69
N GLN A 80 12.35 -10.61 7.43
CA GLN A 80 13.81 -10.58 7.39
C GLN A 80 14.35 -11.20 6.10
N ALA A 81 15.44 -10.65 5.56
CA ALA A 81 16.06 -11.10 4.32
C ALA A 81 16.51 -12.58 4.37
N ASN A 82 17.01 -13.05 5.52
CA ASN A 82 17.48 -14.43 5.73
C ASN A 82 16.37 -15.48 5.59
N ILE A 83 15.13 -15.17 5.98
CA ILE A 83 13.99 -16.10 5.93
C ILE A 83 13.10 -15.89 4.70
N MET A 84 13.41 -14.95 3.81
CA MET A 84 12.62 -14.69 2.60
C MET A 84 12.37 -15.92 1.73
N PRO A 85 13.34 -16.83 1.50
CA PRO A 85 13.07 -18.05 0.75
C PRO A 85 11.98 -18.91 1.39
N LYS A 86 11.97 -19.01 2.73
CA LYS A 86 10.95 -19.73 3.49
C LYS A 86 9.60 -19.02 3.43
N VAL A 87 9.59 -17.69 3.47
CA VAL A 87 8.37 -16.89 3.32
C VAL A 87 7.77 -17.07 1.92
N ALA A 88 8.61 -17.07 0.88
CA ALA A 88 8.18 -17.26 -0.50
C ALA A 88 7.54 -18.64 -0.72
N THR A 89 8.12 -19.70 -0.15
CA THR A 89 7.55 -21.06 -0.28
C THR A 89 6.26 -21.24 0.49
N ALA A 90 6.17 -20.74 1.73
CA ALA A 90 4.98 -20.89 2.57
C ALA A 90 3.83 -19.97 2.14
N PHE A 91 4.11 -18.68 1.94
CA PHE A 91 3.08 -17.65 1.76
C PHE A 91 2.96 -17.13 0.32
N GLY A 92 3.97 -17.35 -0.53
CA GLY A 92 4.03 -16.78 -1.88
C GLY A 92 2.85 -17.16 -2.78
N ARG A 93 2.32 -18.39 -2.65
CA ARG A 93 1.14 -18.88 -3.40
C ARG A 93 -0.12 -18.04 -3.18
N VAL A 94 -0.20 -17.31 -2.06
CA VAL A 94 -1.40 -16.55 -1.66
C VAL A 94 -1.12 -15.05 -1.57
N LEU A 95 0.03 -14.65 -1.02
CA LEU A 95 0.43 -13.24 -0.91
C LEU A 95 0.89 -12.66 -2.25
N GLY A 96 1.51 -13.46 -3.11
CA GLY A 96 1.99 -13.04 -4.44
C GLY A 96 0.88 -12.50 -5.32
N PRO A 97 -0.16 -13.30 -5.66
CA PRO A 97 -1.27 -12.84 -6.50
C PRO A 97 -2.07 -11.68 -5.89
N ARG A 98 -2.03 -11.51 -4.57
CA ARG A 98 -2.66 -10.39 -3.86
C ARG A 98 -1.78 -9.15 -3.77
N GLY A 99 -0.51 -9.25 -4.17
CA GLY A 99 0.48 -8.20 -4.03
C GLY A 99 0.85 -7.87 -2.58
N LYS A 100 0.52 -8.72 -1.61
CA LYS A 100 0.82 -8.48 -0.19
C LYS A 100 2.18 -9.08 0.23
N MET A 101 2.98 -9.52 -0.72
CA MET A 101 4.32 -10.02 -0.44
C MET A 101 5.21 -8.87 0.08
N PRO A 102 6.04 -9.10 1.10
CA PRO A 102 7.04 -8.12 1.52
C PRO A 102 7.91 -7.71 0.34
N ASN A 103 7.99 -6.40 0.05
CA ASN A 103 8.72 -5.88 -1.10
C ASN A 103 9.92 -5.03 -0.63
N PRO A 104 11.13 -5.24 -1.18
CA PRO A 104 12.28 -4.39 -0.89
C PRO A 104 12.00 -2.91 -1.15
N LYS A 105 11.20 -2.59 -2.17
CA LYS A 105 10.81 -1.21 -2.53
C LYS A 105 10.05 -0.48 -1.43
N SER A 106 9.29 -1.20 -0.61
CA SER A 106 8.58 -0.61 0.53
C SER A 106 9.44 -0.57 1.81
N GLY A 107 10.68 -1.08 1.76
CA GLY A 107 11.53 -1.27 2.93
C GLY A 107 11.04 -2.38 3.87
N ALA A 108 10.03 -3.16 3.45
CA ALA A 108 9.46 -4.23 4.26
C ALA A 108 10.34 -5.48 4.34
N VAL A 109 11.52 -5.43 3.72
CA VAL A 109 12.56 -6.45 3.80
C VAL A 109 13.68 -5.91 4.68
N VAL A 110 13.83 -6.49 5.86
CA VAL A 110 14.75 -6.00 6.88
C VAL A 110 15.98 -6.89 7.01
N ALA A 111 17.11 -6.27 7.35
CA ALA A 111 18.28 -7.01 7.80
C ALA A 111 17.98 -7.69 9.16
N PRO A 112 18.69 -8.77 9.53
CA PRO A 112 18.47 -9.48 10.79
C PRO A 112 18.51 -8.60 12.04
N ASN A 113 19.29 -7.52 12.03
CA ASN A 113 19.49 -6.60 13.16
C ASN A 113 18.76 -5.24 13.01
N ALA A 114 17.83 -5.11 12.06
CA ALA A 114 17.22 -3.81 11.78
C ALA A 114 16.11 -3.45 12.79
N ASN A 115 16.03 -2.17 13.15
CA ASN A 115 14.97 -1.65 14.01
C ASN A 115 13.62 -1.62 13.28
N LEU A 116 12.64 -2.36 13.80
CA LEU A 116 11.29 -2.46 13.21
C LEU A 116 10.41 -1.21 13.45
N LYS A 117 10.69 -0.43 14.50
CA LYS A 117 9.90 0.75 14.89
C LYS A 117 9.80 1.84 13.79
N PRO A 118 10.91 2.38 13.24
CA PRO A 118 10.84 3.40 12.20
C PRO A 118 10.18 2.87 10.92
N LEU A 119 10.37 1.58 10.63
CA LEU A 119 9.74 0.94 9.48
C LEU A 119 8.22 0.81 9.67
N TYR A 120 7.77 0.44 10.87
CA TYR A 120 6.34 0.36 11.18
C TYR A 120 5.67 1.73 11.01
N GLU A 121 6.25 2.80 11.57
CA GLU A 121 5.72 4.16 11.43
C GLU A 121 5.68 4.61 9.96
N LYS A 122 6.71 4.27 9.17
CA LYS A 122 6.71 4.53 7.73
C LYS A 122 5.60 3.78 7.01
N LEU A 123 5.40 2.49 7.30
CA LEU A 123 4.38 1.67 6.67
C LEU A 123 2.96 2.13 7.02
N GLN A 124 2.75 2.70 8.21
CA GLN A 124 1.47 3.31 8.59
C GLN A 124 1.07 4.48 7.67
N ARG A 125 2.07 5.21 7.13
CA ARG A 125 1.86 6.34 6.22
C ARG A 125 2.04 5.97 4.75
N THR A 126 2.39 4.72 4.45
CA THR A 126 2.69 4.30 3.09
C THR A 126 1.43 3.83 2.36
N VAL A 127 1.27 4.30 1.13
CA VAL A 127 0.23 3.85 0.21
C VAL A 127 0.89 3.23 -1.01
N ARG A 128 0.35 2.10 -1.46
CA ARG A 128 0.80 1.47 -2.69
C ARG A 128 -0.04 1.93 -3.86
N ALA A 129 0.60 2.53 -4.85
CA ALA A 129 0.03 2.84 -6.14
C ALA A 129 0.47 1.76 -7.14
N THR A 130 -0.48 0.96 -7.63
CA THR A 130 -0.20 -0.10 -8.60
C THR A 130 -1.20 -0.10 -9.75
N THR A 131 -0.71 -0.32 -10.96
CA THR A 131 -1.54 -0.68 -12.12
C THR A 131 -1.59 -2.20 -12.23
N LYS A 132 -2.81 -2.75 -12.36
CA LYS A 132 -3.04 -4.20 -12.46
C LYS A 132 -3.34 -4.60 -13.90
N SER A 133 -4.60 -4.83 -14.23
CA SER A 133 -5.06 -5.17 -15.58
C SER A 133 -5.52 -3.96 -16.38
N ALA A 134 -5.81 -2.85 -15.70
CA ALA A 134 -6.29 -1.61 -16.30
C ALA A 134 -5.29 -0.47 -16.02
N PRO A 135 -5.19 0.53 -16.94
CA PRO A 135 -4.40 1.74 -16.76
C PRO A 135 -5.10 2.68 -15.77
N LEU A 136 -5.31 2.19 -14.56
CA LEU A 136 -6.06 2.82 -13.49
C LEU A 136 -5.30 2.64 -12.18
N ILE A 137 -5.11 3.75 -11.46
CA ILE A 137 -4.52 3.74 -10.12
C ILE A 137 -5.58 4.19 -9.13
N GLN A 138 -5.73 3.42 -8.05
CA GLN A 138 -6.64 3.72 -6.96
C GLN A 138 -5.87 3.70 -5.64
N CYS A 139 -5.92 4.82 -4.92
CA CYS A 139 -5.19 5.01 -3.67
C CYS A 139 -6.08 5.66 -2.61
N ALA A 140 -5.93 5.21 -1.37
CA ALA A 140 -6.55 5.83 -0.20
C ALA A 140 -5.62 6.93 0.34
N ILE A 141 -6.10 8.17 0.36
CA ILE A 141 -5.30 9.37 0.71
C ILE A 141 -5.66 9.99 2.07
N GLY A 142 -6.70 9.48 2.75
CA GLY A 142 -7.16 9.98 4.05
C GLY A 142 -8.54 9.42 4.43
N THR A 143 -9.06 9.89 5.56
CA THR A 143 -10.43 9.68 6.04
C THR A 143 -11.20 11.00 6.05
N GLU A 144 -12.52 10.94 6.24
CA GLU A 144 -13.40 12.12 6.26
C GLU A 144 -13.14 13.03 7.47
N ASP A 145 -12.65 12.48 8.58
CA ASP A 145 -12.35 13.24 9.81
C ASP A 145 -11.12 14.15 9.70
N MET A 146 -10.38 14.09 8.60
CA MET A 146 -9.17 14.87 8.39
C MET A 146 -9.46 16.24 7.79
N ASN A 147 -8.58 17.20 8.05
CA ASN A 147 -8.66 18.52 7.45
C ASN A 147 -8.53 18.43 5.91
N PRO A 148 -9.40 19.10 5.13
CA PRO A 148 -9.32 19.10 3.67
C PRO A 148 -7.96 19.50 3.10
N ASN A 149 -7.24 20.42 3.76
CA ASN A 149 -5.90 20.85 3.34
C ASN A 149 -4.87 19.71 3.41
N ASP A 150 -4.87 18.94 4.51
CA ASP A 150 -3.97 17.81 4.70
C ASP A 150 -4.24 16.70 3.67
N ILE A 151 -5.52 16.47 3.35
CA ILE A 151 -5.92 15.53 2.30
C ILE A 151 -5.44 16.00 0.92
N ALA A 152 -5.52 17.30 0.65
CA ALA A 152 -5.04 17.89 -0.60
C ALA A 152 -3.51 17.73 -0.75
N GLU A 153 -2.74 17.97 0.32
CA GLU A 153 -1.29 17.74 0.35
C GLU A 153 -0.92 16.27 0.15
N ASN A 154 -1.66 15.35 0.75
CA ASN A 154 -1.52 13.91 0.50
C ASN A 154 -1.79 13.56 -0.97
N ALA A 155 -2.84 14.13 -1.56
CA ALA A 155 -3.17 13.92 -2.97
C ALA A 155 -2.08 14.47 -3.91
N LEU A 156 -1.56 15.65 -3.61
CA LEU A 156 -0.45 16.28 -4.35
C LEU A 156 0.82 15.44 -4.24
N THR A 157 1.13 14.90 -3.07
CA THR A 157 2.29 14.01 -2.89
C THR A 157 2.16 12.77 -3.78
N VAL A 158 0.99 12.12 -3.78
CA VAL A 158 0.74 10.96 -4.65
C VAL A 158 0.85 11.33 -6.13
N TYR A 159 0.31 12.48 -6.52
CA TYR A 159 0.39 12.96 -7.90
C TYR A 159 1.84 13.22 -8.33
N SER A 160 2.63 13.95 -7.54
CA SER A 160 4.04 14.26 -7.83
C SER A 160 4.91 13.00 -7.90
N SER A 161 4.73 12.05 -6.98
CA SER A 161 5.44 10.78 -7.03
C SER A 161 5.06 9.94 -8.25
N LEU A 162 3.82 10.01 -8.72
CA LEU A 162 3.40 9.29 -9.92
C LEU A 162 3.98 9.91 -11.19
N LEU A 163 4.07 11.24 -11.28
CA LEU A 163 4.69 11.92 -12.41
C LEU A 163 6.13 11.44 -12.64
N GLN A 164 6.91 11.26 -11.57
CA GLN A 164 8.30 10.80 -11.65
C GLN A 164 8.44 9.34 -12.15
N VAL A 165 7.40 8.53 -11.99
CA VAL A 165 7.42 7.11 -12.37
C VAL A 165 6.85 6.90 -13.78
N LEU A 166 6.01 7.82 -14.25
CA LEU A 166 5.35 7.72 -15.56
C LEU A 166 6.31 8.17 -16.68
N PRO A 167 6.47 7.39 -17.77
CA PRO A 167 7.44 7.69 -18.82
C PRO A 167 7.16 8.99 -19.58
N ASN A 168 5.88 9.39 -19.70
CA ASN A 168 5.48 10.66 -20.32
C ASN A 168 4.85 11.63 -19.30
N GLU A 169 5.14 11.42 -18.01
CA GLU A 169 4.72 12.29 -16.90
C GLU A 169 3.21 12.67 -16.98
N LYS A 170 2.92 13.93 -17.31
CA LYS A 170 1.56 14.50 -17.38
C LYS A 170 0.75 13.98 -18.56
N HIS A 171 1.38 13.64 -19.68
CA HIS A 171 0.66 13.21 -20.88
C HIS A 171 0.00 11.85 -20.70
N ASN A 172 0.48 11.03 -19.76
CA ASN A 172 -0.12 9.75 -19.44
C ASN A 172 -1.34 9.88 -18.52
N ILE A 173 -1.61 11.05 -17.94
CA ILE A 173 -2.76 11.26 -17.06
C ILE A 173 -3.94 11.74 -17.91
N ARG A 174 -5.06 11.00 -17.85
CA ARG A 174 -6.29 11.34 -18.55
C ARG A 174 -7.21 12.17 -17.68
N ASP A 175 -7.60 11.62 -16.54
CA ASP A 175 -8.56 12.21 -15.61
C ASP A 175 -8.19 11.83 -14.18
N ILE A 176 -8.49 12.72 -13.23
CA ILE A 176 -8.31 12.48 -11.80
C ILE A 176 -9.67 12.65 -11.13
N TYR A 177 -10.04 11.68 -10.28
CA TYR A 177 -11.27 11.71 -9.50
C TYR A 177 -10.97 11.53 -8.02
N ILE A 178 -11.72 12.26 -7.20
CA ILE A 178 -11.75 12.09 -5.75
C ILE A 178 -13.15 11.60 -5.38
N LYS A 179 -13.21 10.59 -4.52
CA LYS A 179 -14.48 10.04 -4.05
C LYS A 179 -14.36 9.58 -2.62
N LEU A 180 -15.47 9.65 -1.89
CA LEU A 180 -15.64 8.97 -0.62
C LEU A 180 -15.96 7.49 -0.86
N THR A 181 -15.97 6.68 0.20
CA THR A 181 -16.28 5.24 0.09
C THR A 181 -17.68 5.02 -0.47
N MET A 182 -18.67 5.76 0.04
CA MET A 182 -20.08 5.70 -0.37
C MET A 182 -20.53 6.87 -1.27
N GLY A 183 -19.68 7.89 -1.43
CA GLY A 183 -20.01 9.08 -2.21
C GLY A 183 -19.79 8.92 -3.72
N LYS A 184 -20.47 9.77 -4.49
CA LYS A 184 -20.24 9.88 -5.94
C LYS A 184 -18.82 10.42 -6.22
N PRO A 185 -18.16 9.96 -7.29
CA PRO A 185 -16.85 10.49 -7.68
C PRO A 185 -16.98 11.89 -8.26
N VAL A 186 -16.07 12.77 -7.83
CA VAL A 186 -15.93 14.15 -8.27
C VAL A 186 -14.66 14.27 -9.10
N LYS A 187 -14.74 14.86 -10.30
CA LYS A 187 -13.57 15.10 -11.14
C LYS A 187 -12.80 16.33 -10.64
N VAL A 188 -11.48 16.18 -10.49
CA VAL A 188 -10.61 17.29 -10.09
C VAL A 188 -10.51 18.28 -11.23
N GLY A 189 -10.81 19.56 -10.96
CA GLY A 189 -10.84 20.64 -11.95
C GLY A 189 -12.21 20.92 -12.56
N GLU A 190 -13.23 20.12 -12.22
CA GLU A 190 -14.62 20.45 -12.53
C GLU A 190 -15.10 21.48 -11.49
N LYS A 191 -15.59 22.64 -11.94
CA LYS A 191 -16.25 23.61 -11.05
C LYS A 191 -17.56 22.98 -10.60
N ILE A 192 -17.57 22.47 -9.38
CA ILE A 192 -18.82 22.05 -8.74
C ILE A 192 -19.51 23.34 -8.29
N GLU A 193 -20.64 23.67 -8.90
CA GLU A 193 -21.61 24.56 -8.26
C GLU A 193 -22.05 23.84 -6.99
N VAL A 194 -21.53 24.30 -5.86
CA VAL A 194 -21.95 23.84 -4.54
C VAL A 194 -23.40 24.28 -4.39
N ILE A 195 -24.33 23.39 -4.74
CA ILE A 195 -25.73 23.54 -4.37
C ILE A 195 -25.75 23.50 -2.84
N LYS A 196 -25.82 24.69 -2.24
CA LYS A 196 -26.14 24.87 -0.82
C LYS A 196 -27.59 24.40 -0.63
N GLU A 197 -27.77 23.14 -0.30
CA GLU A 197 -29.00 22.62 0.31
C GLU A 197 -28.60 22.00 1.66
N ALA A 198 -29.25 22.24 2.79
CA ALA A 198 -30.25 23.22 3.21
C ALA A 198 -30.18 23.22 4.76
N LYS A 199 -30.47 24.36 5.40
CA LYS A 199 -30.82 24.43 6.83
C LYS A 199 -32.27 24.05 7.00
#